data_AF-A0A2E2YB08-F1
#
_entry.id   AF-A0A2E2YB08-F1
#
_cell.length_a   1.000
_cell.length_b   1.000
_cell.length_c   1.000
_cell.angle_alpha   90.00
_cell.angle_beta   90.00
_cell.angle_gamma   90.00
#
_symmetry.space_group_name_H-M   'P 1'
#
loop_
_entity.id
_entity.type
_entity.pdbx_description
1 polymer ?
#
loop_
_entity_poly.entity_id
_entity_poly.type
_entity_poly.pdbx_seq_one_letter_code
_entity_poly.pdbx_strand_id
1 'polypeptide(L)'
;MILITLPHGKANQSTHYDIGALEFLPYLERAMMDLDINYEVLVGDSHRELVDLNRKESYGTEFYNEFCKLLEESSIHLDLHSYPFVEEDAEEDDALTSMGDDLRAWSVHTAVFLEVDNVTNKTVFQNLITEIERNFDIGIFDTTVEGAFLTTVASVLFDVPSVLMEVNDQSSGYYERLAGSLAAYFVDFS
;
A
#
# COMPACT_ATOMS: atom_id res chain seq x y z
N MET A 1 3.82 -13.02 -11.23
CA MET A 1 4.40 -11.67 -11.22
C MET A 1 3.81 -10.93 -10.03
N ILE A 2 4.62 -10.16 -9.30
CA ILE A 2 4.13 -9.28 -8.23
C ILE A 2 3.76 -7.94 -8.84
N LEU A 3 2.52 -7.48 -8.65
CA LEU A 3 2.14 -6.12 -9.04
C LEU A 3 2.17 -5.21 -7.83
N ILE A 4 2.89 -4.09 -7.93
CA ILE A 4 2.90 -3.03 -6.92
C ILE A 4 2.19 -1.82 -7.53
N THR A 5 1.18 -1.29 -6.85
CA THR A 5 0.55 -0.03 -7.24
C THR A 5 0.87 1.06 -6.22
N LEU A 6 1.09 2.27 -6.71
CA LEU A 6 1.22 3.48 -5.90
C LEU A 6 0.39 4.59 -6.57
N PRO A 7 -0.94 4.64 -6.31
CA PRO A 7 -1.87 5.43 -7.09
C PRO A 7 -1.71 6.95 -6.90
N HIS A 8 -1.12 7.42 -5.80
CA HIS A 8 -0.89 8.87 -5.56
C HIS A 8 0.58 9.28 -5.69
N GLY A 9 1.34 8.64 -6.59
CA GLY A 9 2.76 8.92 -6.78
C GLY A 9 3.11 10.31 -7.35
N LYS A 10 2.10 11.08 -7.77
CA LYS A 10 2.29 12.46 -8.21
C LYS A 10 1.98 13.46 -7.09
N ALA A 11 3.01 13.84 -6.36
CA ALA A 11 2.96 14.92 -5.38
C ALA A 11 2.50 16.25 -6.01
N ASN A 12 1.81 17.09 -5.23
CA ASN A 12 1.59 18.49 -5.58
C ASN A 12 2.44 19.40 -4.66
N GLN A 13 2.52 20.70 -4.95
CA GLN A 13 3.34 21.64 -4.14
C GLN A 13 2.79 21.89 -2.73
N SER A 14 1.54 21.49 -2.44
CA SER A 14 0.80 21.84 -1.22
C SER A 14 0.48 20.65 -0.29
N THR A 15 0.47 19.42 -0.82
CA THR A 15 0.11 18.18 -0.14
C THR A 15 1.06 17.08 -0.64
N HIS A 16 1.86 16.56 0.29
CA HIS A 16 2.88 15.54 0.03
C HIS A 16 2.28 14.15 0.25
N TYR A 17 1.18 13.85 -0.44
CA TYR A 17 0.52 12.53 -0.34
C TYR A 17 1.48 11.43 -0.78
N ASP A 18 1.47 10.31 -0.04
CA ASP A 18 2.25 9.10 -0.32
C ASP A 18 3.77 9.34 -0.52
N ILE A 19 4.33 10.39 0.09
CA ILE A 19 5.76 10.69 -0.07
C ILE A 19 6.64 9.59 0.53
N GLY A 20 6.29 9.06 1.70
CA GLY A 20 6.98 7.92 2.29
C GLY A 20 6.89 6.67 1.42
N ALA A 21 5.78 6.44 0.72
CA ALA A 21 5.65 5.31 -0.21
C ALA A 21 6.57 5.47 -1.42
N LEU A 22 6.67 6.69 -1.97
CA LEU A 22 7.61 7.02 -3.04
C LEU A 22 9.08 6.88 -2.59
N GLU A 23 9.38 7.23 -1.35
CA GLU A 23 10.72 7.04 -0.76
C GLU A 23 11.02 5.58 -0.43
N PHE A 24 10.00 4.80 -0.07
CA PHE A 24 10.09 3.37 0.24
C PHE A 24 10.31 2.52 -1.02
N LEU A 25 9.61 2.86 -2.11
CA LEU A 25 9.55 2.08 -3.34
C LEU A 25 10.94 1.68 -3.90
N PRO A 26 11.95 2.57 -4.02
CA PRO A 26 13.27 2.18 -4.51
C PRO A 26 13.98 1.12 -3.66
N TYR A 27 13.71 1.07 -2.35
CA TYR A 27 14.24 0.02 -1.48
C TYR A 27 13.55 -1.32 -1.75
N LEU A 28 12.23 -1.30 -1.95
CA LEU A 28 11.47 -2.50 -2.30
C LEU A 28 11.90 -3.03 -3.66
N GLU A 29 11.99 -2.17 -4.68
CA GLU A 29 12.47 -2.54 -6.01
C GLU A 29 13.86 -3.18 -5.96
N ARG A 30 14.81 -2.59 -5.21
CA ARG A 30 16.15 -3.18 -5.03
C ARG A 30 16.06 -4.55 -4.37
N ALA A 31 15.28 -4.69 -3.29
CA ALA A 31 15.14 -5.96 -2.59
C ALA A 31 14.51 -7.06 -3.48
N MET A 32 13.53 -6.69 -4.31
CA MET A 32 12.92 -7.60 -5.29
C MET A 32 13.91 -8.02 -6.38
N MET A 33 14.70 -7.07 -6.91
CA MET A 33 15.76 -7.36 -7.89
C MET A 33 16.85 -8.27 -7.31
N ASP A 34 17.28 -8.04 -6.08
CA ASP A 34 18.31 -8.84 -5.41
C ASP A 34 17.86 -10.30 -5.18
N LEU A 35 16.55 -10.53 -5.11
CA LEU A 35 15.94 -11.85 -4.95
C LEU A 35 15.42 -12.46 -6.27
N ASP A 36 15.69 -11.83 -7.42
CA ASP A 36 15.23 -12.27 -8.76
C ASP A 36 13.70 -12.43 -8.86
N ILE A 37 12.95 -11.59 -8.13
CA ILE A 37 11.48 -11.60 -8.15
C ILE A 37 11.00 -10.86 -9.40
N ASN A 38 10.11 -11.48 -10.18
CA ASN A 38 9.45 -10.81 -11.30
C ASN A 38 8.33 -9.89 -10.79
N TYR A 39 8.54 -8.57 -10.91
CA TYR A 39 7.59 -7.56 -10.46
C TYR A 39 7.36 -6.47 -11.50
N GLU A 40 6.21 -5.81 -11.39
CA GLU A 40 5.87 -4.58 -12.11
C GLU A 40 5.39 -3.52 -11.12
N VAL A 41 5.66 -2.24 -11.43
CA VAL A 41 5.28 -1.11 -10.58
C VAL A 41 4.47 -0.12 -11.38
N LEU A 42 3.21 0.06 -10.97
CA LEU A 42 2.32 1.04 -11.58
C LEU A 42 2.14 2.25 -10.65
N VAL A 43 2.83 3.33 -11.00
CA VAL A 43 2.77 4.60 -10.28
C VAL A 43 1.76 5.54 -10.94
N GLY A 44 0.86 6.12 -10.16
CA GLY A 44 -0.14 7.07 -10.63
C GLY A 44 0.47 8.41 -11.04
N ASP A 45 -0.02 8.97 -12.15
CA ASP A 45 0.45 10.22 -12.75
C ASP A 45 -0.58 11.37 -12.67
N SER A 46 -1.65 11.16 -11.91
CA SER A 46 -2.69 12.14 -11.61
C SER A 46 -2.55 12.68 -10.20
N HIS A 47 -2.85 13.97 -10.02
CA HIS A 47 -3.02 14.51 -8.67
C HIS A 47 -4.31 13.98 -8.08
N ARG A 48 -4.24 13.47 -6.84
CA ARG A 48 -5.40 12.92 -6.11
C ARG A 48 -6.61 13.86 -6.08
N GLU A 49 -6.36 15.16 -5.92
CA GLU A 49 -7.40 16.21 -5.90
C GLU A 49 -8.13 16.39 -7.24
N LEU A 50 -7.53 15.97 -8.36
CA LEU A 50 -8.13 16.02 -9.69
C LEU A 50 -8.85 14.72 -10.01
N VAL A 51 -8.13 13.60 -9.86
CA VAL A 51 -8.66 12.25 -10.03
C VAL A 51 -7.95 11.38 -9.01
N ASP A 52 -8.72 10.85 -8.05
CA ASP A 52 -8.22 9.87 -7.09
C ASP A 52 -8.15 8.50 -7.78
N LEU A 53 -6.92 8.06 -8.07
CA LEU A 53 -6.65 6.80 -8.76
C LEU A 53 -6.91 5.56 -7.88
N ASN A 54 -7.11 5.73 -6.57
CA ASN A 54 -7.54 4.68 -5.65
C ASN A 54 -9.04 4.79 -5.32
N ARG A 55 -9.85 5.30 -6.25
CA ARG A 55 -11.31 5.36 -6.11
C ARG A 55 -12.01 5.03 -7.44
N LYS A 56 -13.33 4.90 -7.40
CA LYS A 56 -14.16 4.62 -8.59
C LYS A 56 -13.99 5.66 -9.71
N GLU A 57 -13.57 6.88 -9.38
CA GLU A 57 -13.27 7.95 -10.32
C GLU A 57 -12.13 7.57 -11.28
N SER A 58 -11.30 6.59 -10.91
CA SER A 58 -10.26 6.01 -11.77
C SER A 58 -10.81 5.19 -12.94
N TYR A 59 -12.08 4.76 -12.91
CA TYR A 59 -12.63 3.92 -13.97
C TYR A 59 -12.51 4.57 -15.35
N GLY A 60 -11.89 3.85 -16.28
CA GLY A 60 -11.67 4.30 -17.65
C GLY A 60 -10.44 5.19 -17.85
N THR A 61 -9.67 5.48 -16.80
CA THR A 61 -8.34 6.10 -16.92
C THR A 61 -7.32 5.12 -17.49
N GLU A 62 -6.23 5.64 -18.06
CA GLU A 62 -5.11 4.82 -18.54
C GLU A 62 -4.50 3.99 -17.39
N PHE A 63 -4.34 4.60 -16.21
CA PHE A 63 -3.90 3.91 -15.00
C PHE A 63 -4.77 2.69 -14.67
N TYR A 64 -6.10 2.87 -14.60
CA TYR A 64 -7.00 1.77 -14.26
C TYR A 64 -6.99 0.64 -15.32
N ASN A 65 -6.91 1.01 -16.60
CA ASN A 65 -6.86 0.03 -17.69
C ASN A 65 -5.55 -0.79 -17.64
N GLU A 66 -4.41 -0.13 -17.39
CA GLU A 66 -3.13 -0.83 -17.26
C GLU A 66 -3.07 -1.67 -15.98
N PHE A 67 -3.63 -1.18 -14.86
CA PHE A 67 -3.80 -1.94 -13.63
C PHE A 67 -4.54 -3.25 -13.88
N CYS A 68 -5.70 -3.19 -14.56
CA CYS A 68 -6.48 -4.38 -14.88
C CYS A 68 -5.70 -5.35 -15.77
N LYS A 69 -4.98 -4.85 -16.76
CA LYS A 69 -4.15 -5.67 -17.65
C LYS A 69 -3.02 -6.37 -16.89
N LEU A 70 -2.32 -5.66 -16.00
CA LEU A 70 -1.24 -6.23 -15.19
C LEU A 70 -1.76 -7.28 -14.19
N LEU A 71 -2.97 -7.09 -13.65
CA LEU A 71 -3.60 -8.08 -12.76
C LEU A 71 -3.82 -9.43 -13.45
N GLU A 72 -4.10 -9.47 -14.75
CA GLU A 72 -4.30 -10.73 -15.49
C GLU A 72 -3.05 -11.65 -15.47
N GLU A 73 -1.86 -11.08 -15.23
CA GLU A 73 -0.57 -11.77 -15.20
C GLU A 73 0.00 -11.89 -13.77
N SER A 74 -0.70 -11.35 -12.78
CA SER A 74 -0.22 -11.21 -11.40
C SER A 74 -0.58 -12.40 -10.52
N SER A 75 0.36 -12.82 -9.67
CA SER A 75 0.14 -13.83 -8.63
C SER A 75 -0.30 -13.22 -7.31
N ILE A 76 0.04 -11.95 -7.07
CA ILE A 76 -0.32 -11.17 -5.89
C ILE A 76 -0.17 -9.68 -6.22
N HIS A 77 -0.96 -8.86 -5.53
CA HIS A 77 -0.96 -7.41 -5.64
C HIS A 77 -0.61 -6.74 -4.29
N LEU A 78 0.24 -5.73 -4.34
CA LEU A 78 0.52 -4.81 -3.23
C LEU A 78 -0.01 -3.43 -3.59
N ASP A 79 -1.00 -2.96 -2.84
CA ASP A 79 -1.55 -1.61 -2.86
C ASP A 79 -0.77 -0.78 -1.84
N LEU A 80 0.16 0.06 -2.31
CA LEU A 80 1.13 0.75 -1.47
C LEU A 80 0.79 2.24 -1.32
N HIS A 81 0.73 2.67 -0.07
CA HIS A 81 0.47 4.04 0.36
C HIS A 81 1.42 4.47 1.48
N SER A 82 1.36 5.74 1.89
CA SER A 82 1.97 6.19 3.13
C SER A 82 1.13 7.22 3.85
N TYR A 83 1.38 7.34 5.16
CA TYR A 83 0.69 8.29 6.01
C TYR A 83 1.68 9.19 6.75
N PRO A 84 1.30 10.47 6.96
CA PRO A 84 2.10 11.37 7.75
C PRO A 84 2.07 10.95 9.22
N PHE A 85 3.19 11.15 9.91
CA PHE A 85 3.23 11.00 11.36
C PHE A 85 2.43 12.12 12.03
N VAL A 86 1.64 11.74 13.04
CA VAL A 86 0.83 12.62 13.87
C VAL A 86 1.12 12.33 15.35
N GLU A 87 1.44 13.37 16.11
CA GLU A 87 1.68 13.29 17.56
C GLU A 87 0.41 12.87 18.33
N GLU A 88 0.57 12.20 19.47
CA GLU A 88 -0.55 11.69 20.29
C GLU A 88 -1.53 12.79 20.74
N ASP A 89 -1.05 14.02 20.93
CA ASP A 89 -1.84 15.17 21.37
C ASP A 89 -2.37 16.04 20.23
N ALA A 90 -2.24 15.60 18.97
CA ALA A 90 -2.79 16.32 17.83
C ALA A 90 -4.32 16.45 17.89
N GLU A 91 -4.80 17.61 17.44
CA GLU A 91 -6.22 17.92 17.31
C GLU A 91 -6.90 16.98 16.30
N GLU A 92 -8.22 16.75 16.45
CA GLU A 92 -8.96 15.79 15.61
C GLU A 92 -8.89 16.12 14.11
N ASP A 93 -8.93 17.41 13.75
CA ASP A 93 -8.89 17.86 12.35
C ASP A 93 -7.55 17.52 11.65
N ASP A 94 -6.47 17.37 12.41
CA ASP A 94 -5.13 17.03 11.91
C ASP A 94 -4.84 15.52 12.01
N ALA A 95 -5.59 14.80 12.86
CA ALA A 95 -5.36 13.40 13.20
C ALA A 95 -6.23 12.40 12.43
N LEU A 96 -7.34 12.84 11.83
CA LEU A 96 -8.26 11.93 11.14
C LEU A 96 -8.05 11.93 9.63
N THR A 97 -8.02 10.73 9.03
CA THR A 97 -8.05 10.60 7.57
C THR A 97 -9.41 11.07 7.02
N SER A 98 -9.51 11.24 5.70
CA SER A 98 -10.79 11.52 5.04
C SER A 98 -11.87 10.45 5.26
N MET A 99 -11.45 9.24 5.67
CA MET A 99 -12.33 8.12 5.98
C MET A 99 -12.62 7.99 7.49
N GLY A 100 -12.01 8.83 8.33
CA GLY A 100 -12.18 8.85 9.77
C GLY A 100 -11.22 7.92 10.53
N ASP A 101 -10.17 7.41 9.88
CA ASP A 101 -9.14 6.61 10.56
C ASP A 101 -8.24 7.52 11.40
N ASP A 102 -7.85 7.07 12.60
CA ASP A 102 -7.04 7.85 13.53
C ASP A 102 -5.55 7.62 13.30
N LEU A 103 -4.90 8.61 12.68
CA LEU A 103 -3.46 8.59 12.38
C LEU A 103 -2.60 8.56 13.64
N ARG A 104 -3.10 8.97 14.81
CA ARG A 104 -2.35 8.87 16.08
C ARG A 104 -2.15 7.40 16.46
N ALA A 105 -3.20 6.59 16.28
CA ALA A 105 -3.12 5.16 16.49
C ALA A 105 -2.20 4.46 15.47
N TRP A 106 -2.07 5.01 14.26
CA TRP A 106 -1.17 4.48 13.24
C TRP A 106 0.28 4.92 13.46
N SER A 107 0.48 6.12 14.01
CA SER A 107 1.79 6.77 14.14
C SER A 107 2.74 6.08 15.12
N VAL A 108 2.24 5.19 15.97
CA VAL A 108 3.07 4.35 16.84
C VAL A 108 3.73 3.17 16.10
N HIS A 109 3.23 2.83 14.90
CA HIS A 109 3.70 1.70 14.12
C HIS A 109 4.67 2.11 13.00
N THR A 110 5.50 1.16 12.56
CA THR A 110 6.43 1.36 11.43
C THR A 110 5.69 1.38 10.09
N ALA A 111 4.66 0.53 9.99
CA ALA A 111 3.73 0.46 8.89
C ALA A 111 2.40 -0.09 9.40
N VAL A 112 1.34 0.18 8.66
CA VAL A 112 0.02 -0.40 8.91
C VAL A 112 -0.43 -1.22 7.72
N PHE A 113 -1.16 -2.30 7.99
CA PHE A 113 -1.83 -3.08 6.97
C PHE A 113 -3.33 -2.98 7.18
N LEU A 114 -4.04 -2.71 6.09
CA LEU A 114 -5.47 -2.50 6.13
C LEU A 114 -6.20 -3.72 5.62
N GLU A 115 -7.17 -4.17 6.42
CA GLU A 115 -7.98 -5.34 6.15
C GLU A 115 -9.40 -4.94 5.75
N VAL A 116 -9.89 -5.53 4.67
CA VAL A 116 -11.26 -5.33 4.20
C VAL A 116 -12.03 -6.63 4.44
N ASP A 117 -13.10 -6.55 5.25
CA ASP A 117 -13.91 -7.72 5.57
C ASP A 117 -14.48 -8.39 4.32
N ASN A 118 -14.38 -9.72 4.27
CA ASN A 118 -14.77 -10.58 3.13
C ASN A 118 -14.07 -10.28 1.78
N VAL A 119 -13.04 -9.44 1.75
CA VAL A 119 -12.26 -9.12 0.54
C VAL A 119 -10.81 -9.53 0.70
N THR A 120 -10.17 -9.17 1.82
CA THR A 120 -8.77 -9.51 2.09
C THR A 120 -8.59 -11.02 2.20
N ASN A 121 -7.61 -11.57 1.47
CA ASN A 121 -7.24 -12.97 1.60
C ASN A 121 -6.56 -13.21 2.97
N LYS A 122 -7.33 -13.74 3.92
CA LYS A 122 -6.91 -13.94 5.31
C LYS A 122 -5.62 -14.76 5.44
N THR A 123 -5.44 -15.80 4.62
CA THR A 123 -4.25 -16.66 4.68
C THR A 123 -3.01 -15.90 4.23
N VAL A 124 -3.08 -15.23 3.07
CA VAL A 124 -1.97 -14.43 2.53
C VAL A 124 -1.64 -13.29 3.50
N PHE A 125 -2.65 -12.58 3.97
CA PHE A 125 -2.49 -11.47 4.90
C PHE A 125 -1.81 -11.91 6.21
N GLN A 126 -2.33 -12.94 6.87
CA GLN A 126 -1.76 -13.44 8.13
C GLN A 126 -0.33 -13.97 7.98
N ASN A 127 -0.02 -14.66 6.89
CA ASN A 127 1.33 -15.17 6.64
C ASN A 127 2.33 -14.03 6.44
N LEU A 128 1.96 -13.01 5.64
CA LEU A 128 2.78 -11.83 5.42
C LEU A 128 3.05 -11.09 6.73
N ILE A 129 1.99 -10.79 7.48
CA ILE A 129 2.08 -10.09 8.77
C ILE A 129 2.98 -10.87 9.73
N THR A 130 2.79 -12.18 9.85
CA THR A 130 3.59 -13.03 10.75
C THR A 130 5.08 -13.00 10.40
N GLU A 131 5.43 -12.84 9.13
CA GLU A 131 6.83 -12.72 8.70
C GLU A 131 7.42 -11.35 9.08
N ILE A 132 6.66 -10.27 8.86
CA ILE A 132 7.10 -8.90 9.12
C ILE A 132 7.15 -8.56 10.62
N GLU A 133 6.14 -8.95 11.39
CA GLU A 133 6.02 -8.67 12.84
C GLU A 133 7.19 -9.23 13.68
N ARG A 134 7.96 -10.19 13.14
CA ARG A 134 9.17 -10.68 13.80
C ARG A 134 10.23 -9.59 13.99
N ASN A 135 10.21 -8.56 13.15
CA ASN A 135 11.26 -7.56 13.06
C ASN A 135 10.75 -6.11 13.19
N PHE A 136 9.44 -5.88 13.12
CA PHE A 136 8.83 -4.55 13.08
C PHE A 136 7.57 -4.49 13.94
N ASP A 137 7.28 -3.30 14.45
CA ASP A 137 5.98 -2.98 15.02
C ASP A 137 5.02 -2.60 13.88
N ILE A 138 4.00 -3.44 13.69
CA ILE A 138 3.05 -3.35 12.59
C ILE A 138 1.65 -3.17 13.16
N GLY A 139 0.93 -2.19 12.63
CA GLY A 139 -0.48 -2.00 12.94
C GLY A 139 -1.37 -2.78 11.97
N ILE A 140 -2.47 -3.32 12.47
CA ILE A 140 -3.51 -3.96 11.64
C ILE A 140 -4.82 -3.27 11.94
N PHE A 141 -5.46 -2.72 10.92
CA PHE A 141 -6.71 -1.98 11.05
C PHE A 141 -7.71 -2.43 10.01
N ASP A 142 -8.99 -2.39 10.38
CA ASP A 142 -10.07 -2.60 9.42
C ASP A 142 -10.24 -1.36 8.55
N THR A 143 -10.56 -1.55 7.27
CA THR A 143 -10.95 -0.48 6.35
C THR A 143 -12.17 -0.87 5.52
N THR A 144 -12.69 0.10 4.78
CA THR A 144 -13.85 -0.10 3.91
C THR A 144 -13.43 -0.46 2.49
N VAL A 145 -14.37 -1.03 1.74
CA VAL A 145 -14.22 -1.28 0.29
C VAL A 145 -13.86 0.01 -0.47
N GLU A 146 -14.40 1.16 -0.05
CA GLU A 146 -14.08 2.45 -0.65
C GLU A 146 -12.65 2.91 -0.31
N GLY A 147 -12.19 2.65 0.92
CA GLY A 147 -10.83 2.94 1.35
C GLY A 147 -9.77 2.12 0.59
N ALA A 148 -10.09 0.88 0.27
CA ALA A 148 -9.21 -0.11 -0.35
C ALA A 148 -9.70 -0.53 -1.75
N PHE A 149 -9.93 0.46 -2.62
CA PHE A 149 -10.57 0.25 -3.92
C PHE A 149 -9.76 -0.68 -4.84
N LEU A 150 -8.47 -0.41 -5.06
CA LEU A 150 -7.63 -1.24 -5.94
C LEU A 150 -7.49 -2.66 -5.36
N THR A 151 -7.28 -2.77 -4.05
CA THR A 151 -7.29 -4.05 -3.34
C THR A 151 -8.59 -4.84 -3.53
N THR A 152 -9.73 -4.17 -3.50
CA THR A 152 -11.04 -4.80 -3.76
C THR A 152 -11.13 -5.27 -5.21
N VAL A 153 -10.73 -4.44 -6.18
CA VAL A 153 -10.77 -4.82 -7.60
C VAL A 153 -9.90 -6.05 -7.86
N ALA A 154 -8.65 -6.05 -7.38
CA ALA A 154 -7.74 -7.18 -7.51
C ALA A 154 -8.33 -8.47 -6.94
N SER A 155 -8.81 -8.41 -5.69
CA SER A 155 -9.28 -9.60 -4.96
C SER A 155 -10.62 -10.13 -5.49
N VAL A 156 -11.57 -9.25 -5.80
CA VAL A 156 -12.94 -9.63 -6.13
C VAL A 156 -13.15 -9.86 -7.63
N LEU A 157 -12.54 -9.03 -8.48
CA LEU A 157 -12.77 -9.11 -9.93
C LEU A 157 -11.77 -9.99 -10.66
N PHE A 158 -10.53 -10.08 -10.16
CA PHE A 158 -9.45 -10.83 -10.78
C PHE A 158 -9.02 -12.08 -10.00
N ASP A 159 -9.57 -12.32 -8.81
CA ASP A 159 -9.17 -13.41 -7.91
C ASP A 159 -7.66 -13.39 -7.59
N VAL A 160 -7.07 -12.19 -7.60
CA VAL A 160 -5.65 -11.96 -7.26
C VAL A 160 -5.59 -11.53 -5.79
N PRO A 161 -4.90 -12.28 -4.91
CA PRO A 161 -4.71 -11.85 -3.53
C PRO A 161 -4.08 -10.45 -3.49
N SER A 162 -4.66 -9.55 -2.69
CA SER A 162 -4.17 -8.18 -2.56
C SER A 162 -3.94 -7.80 -1.11
N VAL A 163 -2.87 -7.06 -0.87
CA VAL A 163 -2.51 -6.50 0.43
C VAL A 163 -2.45 -4.99 0.32
N LEU A 164 -3.18 -4.29 1.17
CA LEU A 164 -3.09 -2.84 1.34
C LEU A 164 -2.15 -2.53 2.51
N MET A 165 -1.09 -1.78 2.21
CA MET A 165 -0.06 -1.41 3.16
C MET A 165 0.19 0.08 3.09
N GLU A 166 0.24 0.73 4.26
CA GLU A 166 0.71 2.10 4.38
C GLU A 166 1.97 2.18 5.22
N VAL A 167 3.03 2.81 4.69
CA VAL A 167 4.26 3.06 5.47
C VAL A 167 4.16 4.37 6.24
N ASN A 168 4.75 4.41 7.44
CA ASN A 168 4.85 5.65 8.21
C ASN A 168 5.95 6.53 7.61
N ASP A 169 5.65 7.77 7.23
CA ASP A 169 6.61 8.73 6.67
C ASP A 169 7.81 8.98 7.60
N GLN A 170 7.62 8.94 8.93
CA GLN A 170 8.70 9.14 9.91
C GLN A 170 9.59 7.90 10.09
N SER A 171 9.16 6.74 9.58
CA SER A 171 9.89 5.47 9.69
C SER A 171 10.88 5.23 8.54
N SER A 172 11.28 6.27 7.81
CA SER A 172 12.21 6.17 6.67
C SER A 172 13.54 5.48 7.00
N GLY A 173 14.02 5.58 8.25
CA GLY A 173 15.19 4.84 8.75
C GLY A 173 15.04 3.31 8.78
N TYR A 174 13.81 2.80 8.66
CA TYR A 174 13.49 1.36 8.63
C TYR A 174 13.12 0.85 7.25
N TYR A 175 12.95 1.72 6.24
CA TYR A 175 12.42 1.36 4.92
C TYR A 175 13.21 0.25 4.24
N GLU A 176 14.54 0.32 4.22
CA GLU A 176 15.37 -0.73 3.60
C GLU A 176 15.14 -2.11 4.23
N ARG A 177 15.05 -2.19 5.56
CA ARG A 177 14.84 -3.46 6.25
C ARG A 177 13.40 -3.97 6.08
N LEU A 178 12.43 -3.06 6.08
CA LEU A 178 11.02 -3.40 5.87
C LEU A 178 10.81 -3.92 4.44
N ALA A 179 11.37 -3.23 3.45
CA ALA A 179 11.40 -3.64 2.06
C ALA A 179 12.00 -5.04 1.88
N GLY A 180 13.15 -5.31 2.53
CA GLY A 180 13.76 -6.64 2.50
C GLY A 180 12.88 -7.75 3.08
N SER A 181 12.13 -7.45 4.16
CA SER A 181 11.23 -8.44 4.78
C SER A 181 9.98 -8.69 3.92
N LEU A 182 9.46 -7.63 3.30
CA LEU A 182 8.34 -7.71 2.37
C LEU A 182 8.72 -8.48 1.09
N ALA A 183 9.88 -8.18 0.50
CA ALA A 183 10.41 -8.91 -0.66
C ALA A 183 10.67 -10.39 -0.34
N ALA A 184 11.20 -10.71 0.85
CA ALA A 184 11.41 -12.09 1.29
C ALA A 184 10.11 -12.91 1.31
N TYR A 185 8.99 -12.30 1.72
CA TYR A 185 7.68 -12.95 1.63
C TYR A 185 7.23 -13.16 0.19
N PHE A 186 7.46 -12.19 -0.69
CA PHE A 186 7.05 -12.28 -2.09
C PHE A 186 7.81 -13.31 -2.92
N VAL A 187 8.94 -13.86 -2.43
CA VAL A 187 9.63 -15.00 -3.05
C VAL A 187 8.68 -16.18 -3.27
N ASP A 188 7.74 -16.42 -2.35
CA ASP A 188 6.78 -17.53 -2.46
C ASP A 188 5.76 -17.36 -3.61
N PHE A 189 5.72 -16.17 -4.24
CA PHE A 189 4.83 -15.81 -5.34
C PHE A 189 5.56 -15.58 -6.67
N SER A 190 6.90 -15.73 -6.67
CA SER A 190 7.78 -15.53 -7.82
C SER A 190 7.89 -16.74 -8.76
#